data_AF-A0A4W5KNS5-F1
#
_entry.id   AF-A0A4W5KNS5-F1
#
_cell.length_a   1.000
_cell.length_b   1.000
_cell.length_c   1.000
_cell.angle_alpha   90.00
_cell.angle_beta   90.00
_cell.angle_gamma   90.00
#
_symmetry.space_group_name_H-M   'P 1'
#
loop_
_entity.id
_entity.type
_entity.pdbx_description
1 polymer ?
#
loop_
_entity_poly.entity_id
_entity_poly.type
_entity_poly.pdbx_seq_one_letter_code
_entity_poly.pdbx_strand_id
1 'polypeptide(L)'
;MGKEGRQAARNSDYAIPKFKHLKKMLLVHGHYYYIRISELVQYFFYKNVAFIFPQFLYQFFCGFSQQPLYDTAYLTLYNISFTSLPILLFSLIEQHINMDILKKDPSLYRDIAKNSLLRWPIFIYWTFLGVFDAVVFFFGAYFLFNNSTFTSNGQVKTPSPWLPVVLR
;
A
#
# COMPACT_ATOMS: atom_id res chain seq x y z
N MET A 1 12.79 36.80 -22.69
CA MET A 1 11.45 36.35 -22.26
C MET A 1 10.53 37.56 -22.25
N GLY A 2 9.58 37.64 -23.19
CA GLY A 2 8.61 38.73 -23.25
C GLY A 2 7.58 38.68 -22.11
N LYS A 3 6.83 39.77 -21.92
CA LYS A 3 5.81 39.88 -20.85
C LYS A 3 4.75 38.76 -20.92
N GLU A 4 4.41 38.30 -22.12
CA GLU A 4 3.49 37.17 -22.36
C GLU A 4 4.05 35.84 -21.86
N GLY A 5 5.33 35.55 -22.14
CA GLY A 5 5.97 34.31 -21.69
C GLY A 5 6.13 34.21 -20.17
N ARG A 6 6.26 35.36 -19.48
CA ARG A 6 6.27 35.40 -18.00
C ARG A 6 4.89 35.17 -17.40
N GLN A 7 3.82 35.65 -18.03
CA GLN A 7 2.46 35.39 -17.57
C GLN A 7 2.05 33.94 -17.81
N ALA A 8 2.39 33.37 -18.98
CA ALA A 8 2.14 31.96 -19.27
C ALA A 8 2.89 31.03 -18.31
N ALA A 9 4.16 31.31 -18.02
CA ALA A 9 4.95 30.53 -17.06
C ALA A 9 4.42 30.61 -15.62
N ARG A 10 3.75 31.72 -15.25
CA ARG A 10 3.17 31.90 -13.91
C ARG A 10 1.83 31.18 -13.75
N ASN A 11 1.11 30.96 -14.86
CA ASN A 11 -0.17 30.27 -14.87
C ASN A 11 -0.04 28.77 -15.22
N SER A 12 1.16 28.29 -15.53
CA SER A 12 1.43 26.87 -15.83
C SER A 12 1.90 26.11 -14.60
N ASP A 13 1.49 24.84 -14.44
CA ASP A 13 1.98 23.95 -13.37
C ASP A 13 3.50 23.76 -13.40
N TYR A 14 4.09 23.82 -14.59
CA TYR A 14 5.53 23.69 -14.81
C TYR A 14 6.04 24.72 -15.81
N ALA A 15 7.02 25.54 -15.39
CA ALA A 15 7.71 26.50 -16.25
C ALA A 15 9.01 25.91 -16.82
N ILE A 16 9.02 25.62 -18.13
CA ILE A 16 10.18 25.00 -18.81
C ILE A 16 10.92 26.07 -19.65
N PRO A 17 12.25 26.25 -19.47
CA PRO A 17 12.99 27.33 -20.15
C PRO A 17 13.24 27.09 -21.65
N LYS A 18 13.28 25.83 -22.12
CA LYS A 18 13.45 25.46 -23.54
C LYS A 18 12.65 24.19 -23.85
N PHE A 19 12.04 24.12 -25.04
CA PHE A 19 11.21 22.97 -25.46
C PHE A 19 11.93 21.62 -25.41
N LYS A 20 13.26 21.58 -25.64
CA LYS A 20 14.06 20.34 -25.54
C LYS A 20 13.98 19.64 -24.17
N HIS A 21 13.71 20.38 -23.09
CA HIS A 21 13.57 19.79 -21.74
C HIS A 21 12.22 19.11 -21.52
N LEU A 22 11.20 19.42 -22.34
CA LEU A 22 9.87 18.79 -22.26
C LEU A 22 9.97 17.28 -22.49
N LYS A 23 10.79 16.84 -23.46
CA LYS A 23 11.02 15.41 -23.73
C LYS A 23 11.55 14.67 -22.49
N LYS A 24 12.56 15.25 -21.80
CA LYS A 24 13.13 14.66 -20.58
C LYS A 24 12.14 14.69 -19.44
N MET A 25 11.39 15.78 -19.26
CA MET A 25 10.41 15.90 -18.19
C MET A 25 9.29 14.85 -18.35
N LEU A 26 8.68 14.77 -19.54
CA LEU A 26 7.53 13.91 -19.76
C LEU A 26 7.90 12.42 -19.81
N LEU A 27 8.92 12.05 -20.59
CA LEU A 27 9.31 10.64 -20.73
C LEU A 27 9.99 10.09 -19.49
N VAL A 28 10.86 10.86 -18.83
CA VAL A 28 11.61 10.38 -17.66
C VAL A 28 10.82 10.58 -16.37
N HIS A 29 10.48 11.83 -16.05
CA HIS A 29 9.85 12.12 -14.76
C HIS A 29 8.38 11.69 -14.74
N GLY A 30 7.67 11.84 -15.86
CA GLY A 30 6.28 11.35 -15.97
C GLY A 30 6.18 9.83 -15.80
N HIS A 31 7.11 9.08 -16.36
CA HIS A 31 7.16 7.61 -16.20
C HIS A 31 7.43 7.22 -14.75
N TYR A 32 8.46 7.79 -14.11
CA TYR A 32 8.77 7.48 -12.71
C TYR A 32 7.63 7.87 -11.78
N TYR A 33 7.08 9.08 -11.94
CA TYR A 33 5.98 9.54 -11.09
C TYR A 33 4.75 8.65 -11.21
N TYR A 34 4.43 8.23 -12.44
CA TYR A 34 3.30 7.33 -12.69
C TYR A 34 3.46 5.97 -12.00
N ILE A 35 4.60 5.30 -12.19
CA ILE A 35 4.84 3.98 -11.58
C ILE A 35 4.77 4.08 -10.06
N ARG A 36 5.48 5.07 -9.49
CA ARG A 36 5.57 5.27 -8.04
C ARG A 36 4.21 5.49 -7.39
N ILE A 37 3.38 6.36 -7.98
CA ILE A 37 2.03 6.59 -7.46
C ILE A 37 1.16 5.36 -7.66
N SER A 38 1.26 4.69 -8.82
CA SER A 38 0.44 3.53 -9.10
C SER A 38 0.69 2.40 -8.09
N GLU A 39 1.96 2.09 -7.83
CA GLU A 39 2.38 1.09 -6.84
C GLU A 39 2.01 1.52 -5.41
N LEU A 40 2.23 2.79 -5.06
CA LEU A 40 1.88 3.30 -3.74
C LEU A 40 0.39 3.16 -3.45
N VAL A 41 -0.46 3.52 -4.41
CA VAL A 41 -1.91 3.39 -4.28
C VAL A 41 -2.30 1.92 -4.13
N GLN A 42 -1.80 1.04 -5.00
CA GLN A 42 -2.09 -0.40 -4.93
C GLN A 42 -1.65 -1.01 -3.59
N TYR A 43 -0.44 -0.71 -3.15
CA TYR A 43 0.09 -1.17 -1.87
C TYR A 43 -0.70 -0.61 -0.69
N PHE A 44 -1.15 0.65 -0.77
CA PHE A 44 -1.99 1.25 0.26
C PHE A 44 -3.30 0.48 0.42
N PHE A 45 -3.96 0.10 -0.66
CA PHE A 45 -5.16 -0.73 -0.56
C PHE A 45 -4.86 -2.13 -0.05
N TYR A 46 -3.83 -2.78 -0.60
CA TYR A 46 -3.39 -4.11 -0.17
C TYR A 46 -3.15 -4.18 1.34
N LYS A 47 -2.34 -3.26 1.90
CA LYS A 47 -2.03 -3.27 3.33
C LYS A 47 -3.31 -3.14 4.17
N ASN A 48 -4.21 -2.23 3.78
CA ASN A 48 -5.42 -1.90 4.55
C ASN A 48 -6.35 -3.10 4.60
N VAL A 49 -6.54 -3.77 3.46
CA VAL A 49 -7.29 -5.01 3.36
C VAL A 49 -6.64 -6.10 4.21
N ALA A 50 -5.32 -6.30 4.08
CA ALA A 50 -4.61 -7.31 4.83
C ALA A 50 -4.71 -7.12 6.37
N PHE A 51 -4.83 -5.89 6.83
CA PHE A 51 -4.94 -5.56 8.25
C PHE A 51 -6.37 -5.67 8.80
N ILE A 52 -7.38 -5.20 8.05
CA ILE A 52 -8.77 -5.18 8.54
C ILE A 52 -9.48 -6.53 8.36
N PHE A 53 -9.09 -7.31 7.36
CA PHE A 53 -9.76 -8.57 7.05
C PHE A 53 -9.65 -9.64 8.16
N PRO A 54 -8.52 -9.80 8.88
CA PRO A 54 -8.45 -10.67 10.06
C PRO A 54 -9.40 -10.23 11.19
N GLN A 55 -9.56 -8.93 11.42
CA GLN A 55 -10.52 -8.38 12.38
C GLN A 55 -11.96 -8.74 11.99
N PHE A 56 -12.26 -8.70 10.68
CA PHE A 56 -13.55 -9.13 10.15
C PHE A 56 -13.77 -10.64 10.35
N LEU A 57 -12.76 -11.48 10.07
CA LEU A 57 -12.85 -12.93 10.31
C LEU A 57 -13.07 -13.26 11.79
N TYR A 58 -12.35 -12.59 12.69
CA TYR A 58 -12.46 -12.78 14.14
C TYR A 58 -13.90 -12.56 14.65
N GLN A 59 -14.61 -11.60 14.06
CA GLN A 59 -15.98 -11.27 14.44
C GLN A 59 -16.96 -12.46 14.30
N PHE A 60 -16.74 -13.35 13.33
CA PHE A 60 -17.55 -14.57 13.17
C PHE A 60 -17.34 -15.56 14.32
N PHE A 61 -16.12 -15.64 14.85
CA PHE A 61 -15.80 -16.53 15.98
C PHE A 61 -16.31 -15.97 17.32
N CYS A 62 -16.43 -14.66 17.45
CA CYS A 62 -16.93 -13.98 18.64
C CYS A 62 -18.45 -13.75 18.67
N GLY A 63 -19.22 -14.38 17.77
CA GLY A 63 -20.67 -14.24 17.72
C GLY A 63 -21.16 -12.81 17.45
N PHE A 64 -20.35 -12.01 16.74
CA PHE A 64 -20.61 -10.60 16.48
C PHE A 64 -20.65 -9.66 17.70
N SER A 65 -20.01 -10.03 18.81
CA SER A 65 -19.89 -9.18 20.02
C SER A 65 -19.04 -7.90 19.87
N GLN A 66 -18.48 -7.64 18.68
CA GLN A 66 -17.68 -6.43 18.33
C GLN A 66 -16.38 -6.29 19.12
N GLN A 67 -15.84 -7.41 19.58
CA GLN A 67 -14.56 -7.39 20.28
C GLN A 67 -13.41 -7.09 19.31
N PRO A 68 -12.60 -6.05 19.60
CA PRO A 68 -11.43 -5.77 18.79
C PRO A 68 -10.36 -6.85 19.00
N LEU A 69 -9.83 -7.40 17.91
CA LEU A 69 -8.70 -8.33 17.92
C LEU A 69 -7.41 -7.55 18.23
N TYR A 70 -7.31 -6.32 17.74
CA TYR A 70 -6.18 -5.43 17.94
C TYR A 70 -6.49 -4.40 19.03
N ASP A 71 -5.50 -4.07 19.86
CA ASP A 71 -5.63 -2.95 20.80
C ASP A 71 -5.79 -1.62 20.05
N THR A 72 -6.46 -0.65 20.69
CA THR A 72 -6.81 0.65 20.11
C THR A 72 -5.56 1.41 19.65
N ALA A 73 -4.44 1.24 20.36
CA ALA A 73 -3.13 1.77 19.98
C ALA A 73 -2.64 1.21 18.63
N TYR A 74 -2.86 -0.07 18.33
CA TYR A 74 -2.51 -0.66 17.03
C TYR A 74 -3.41 -0.16 15.90
N LEU A 75 -4.71 0.02 16.16
CA LEU A 75 -5.64 0.60 15.18
C LEU A 75 -5.26 2.06 14.83
N THR A 76 -4.85 2.85 15.83
CA THR A 76 -4.42 4.24 15.62
C THR A 76 -3.03 4.32 14.97
N LEU A 77 -2.08 3.48 15.38
CA LEU A 77 -0.75 3.41 14.76
C LEU A 77 -0.79 2.95 13.30
N TYR A 78 -1.74 2.05 12.98
CA TYR A 78 -1.97 1.56 11.63
C TYR A 78 -2.43 2.67 10.68
N ASN A 79 -3.30 3.57 11.16
CA ASN A 79 -3.75 4.74 10.41
C ASN A 79 -2.67 5.82 10.27
N ILE A 80 -1.76 5.95 11.25
CA ILE A 80 -0.93 7.16 11.39
C ILE A 80 0.47 7.08 10.76
N SER A 81 1.27 5.99 10.82
CA SER A 81 2.71 6.23 10.51
C SER A 81 3.61 5.15 9.92
N PHE A 82 3.72 3.91 10.40
CA PHE A 82 5.03 3.25 10.21
C PHE A 82 5.28 2.44 8.92
N THR A 83 4.30 2.22 8.02
CA THR A 83 4.49 1.33 6.85
C THR A 83 4.30 1.97 5.47
N SER A 84 3.48 3.02 5.31
CA SER A 84 3.40 3.71 4.01
C SER A 84 4.60 4.62 3.76
N LEU A 85 5.19 5.22 4.80
CA LEU A 85 6.35 6.10 4.64
C LEU A 85 7.62 5.39 4.14
N PRO A 86 8.00 4.21 4.68
CA PRO A 86 9.16 3.47 4.18
C PRO A 86 8.94 2.93 2.76
N ILE A 87 7.74 2.44 2.42
CA ILE A 87 7.41 2.02 1.05
C ILE A 87 7.37 3.23 0.11
N LEU A 88 6.86 4.38 0.56
CA LEU A 88 6.89 5.63 -0.21
C LEU A 88 8.33 6.07 -0.45
N LEU A 89 9.19 6.03 0.57
CA LEU A 89 10.63 6.31 0.44
C LEU A 89 11.32 5.33 -0.52
N PHE A 90 11.05 4.03 -0.38
CA PHE A 90 11.59 2.99 -1.26
C PHE A 90 11.16 3.22 -2.71
N SER A 91 9.86 3.40 -2.96
CA SER A 91 9.32 3.69 -4.30
C SER A 91 9.87 5.01 -4.86
N LEU A 92 10.09 6.04 -4.04
CA LEU A 92 10.71 7.30 -4.46
C LEU A 92 12.20 7.19 -4.80
N ILE A 93 12.93 6.28 -4.15
CA ILE A 93 14.37 6.08 -4.37
C ILE A 93 14.60 5.10 -5.52
N GLU A 94 13.75 4.09 -5.66
CA GLU A 94 13.92 3.05 -6.65
C GLU A 94 13.70 3.59 -8.08
N GLN A 95 14.65 3.25 -8.95
CA GLN A 95 14.61 3.55 -10.38
C GLN A 95 14.60 2.22 -11.13
N HIS A 96 13.39 1.72 -11.40
CA HIS A 96 13.17 0.47 -12.15
C HIS A 96 13.90 0.45 -13.51
N ILE A 97 13.97 1.60 -14.21
CA ILE A 97 14.60 1.71 -15.53
C ILE A 97 15.55 2.91 -15.54
N ASN A 98 16.74 2.74 -16.13
CA ASN A 98 17.69 3.83 -16.31
C ASN A 98 17.15 4.91 -17.26
N MET A 99 17.40 6.18 -16.93
CA MET A 99 16.90 7.35 -17.65
C MET A 99 17.23 7.36 -19.14
N ASP A 100 18.35 6.77 -19.53
CA ASP A 100 18.81 6.79 -20.92
C ASP A 100 17.99 5.84 -21.81
N ILE A 101 17.48 4.75 -21.25
CA ILE A 101 16.57 3.82 -21.94
C ILE A 101 15.22 4.50 -22.17
N LEU A 102 14.67 5.15 -21.14
CA LEU A 102 13.40 5.92 -21.23
C LEU A 102 13.44 7.05 -22.26
N LYS A 103 14.61 7.68 -22.47
CA LYS A 103 14.77 8.73 -23.49
C LYS A 103 14.91 8.17 -24.91
N LYS A 104 15.51 6.99 -25.04
CA LYS A 104 15.79 6.32 -26.31
C LYS A 104 14.53 5.67 -26.87
N ASP A 105 13.70 5.08 -26.02
CA ASP A 105 12.45 4.41 -26.42
C ASP A 105 11.20 5.11 -25.85
N PRO A 106 10.51 5.94 -26.66
CA PRO A 106 9.28 6.59 -26.25
C PRO A 106 8.06 5.64 -26.23
N SER A 107 8.17 4.43 -26.77
CA SER A 107 7.04 3.48 -26.82
C SER A 107 6.62 3.03 -25.41
N LEU A 108 7.58 2.92 -24.49
CA LEU A 108 7.35 2.60 -23.06
C LEU A 108 6.41 3.59 -22.36
N TYR A 109 6.33 4.84 -22.84
CA TYR A 109 5.42 5.83 -22.29
C TYR A 109 3.96 5.62 -22.75
N ARG A 110 3.74 4.92 -23.86
CA ARG A 110 2.40 4.70 -24.43
C ARG A 110 1.53 3.82 -23.52
N ASP A 111 2.14 2.86 -22.84
CA ASP A 111 1.42 1.97 -21.92
C ASP A 111 1.08 2.68 -20.59
N ILE A 112 1.95 3.59 -20.15
CA ILE A 112 1.68 4.50 -19.04
C ILE A 112 0.55 5.48 -19.37
N ALA A 113 0.54 6.04 -20.58
CA ALA A 113 -0.50 6.96 -21.03
C ALA A 113 -1.89 6.32 -21.07
N LYS A 114 -1.98 4.98 -21.22
CA LYS A 114 -3.22 4.21 -21.15
C LYS A 114 -3.65 3.84 -19.73
N ASN A 115 -2.96 4.39 -18.73
CA ASN A 115 -3.19 4.14 -17.32
C ASN A 115 -3.14 2.64 -16.94
N SER A 116 -2.23 1.86 -17.54
CA SER A 116 -2.22 0.39 -17.44
C SER A 116 -2.12 -0.16 -16.01
N LEU A 117 -1.35 0.50 -15.12
CA LEU A 117 -1.10 0.01 -13.76
C LEU A 117 -2.30 0.26 -12.82
N LEU A 118 -3.07 1.32 -13.05
CA LEU A 118 -4.24 1.66 -12.22
C LEU A 118 -5.55 1.07 -12.78
N ARG A 119 -5.48 0.12 -13.70
CA ARG A 119 -6.68 -0.54 -14.23
C ARG A 119 -7.30 -1.46 -13.17
N TRP A 120 -8.63 -1.57 -13.23
CA TRP A 120 -9.42 -2.49 -12.42
C TRP A 120 -8.85 -3.91 -12.25
N PRO A 121 -8.39 -4.63 -13.30
CA PRO A 121 -7.82 -5.97 -13.12
C PRO A 121 -6.60 -6.00 -12.19
N ILE A 122 -5.70 -5.02 -12.30
CA ILE A 122 -4.53 -4.95 -11.42
C ILE A 122 -4.98 -4.62 -10.00
N PHE A 123 -5.88 -3.65 -9.84
CA PHE A 123 -6.42 -3.29 -8.52
C PHE A 123 -7.10 -4.48 -7.81
N ILE A 124 -7.89 -5.25 -8.56
CA ILE A 124 -8.57 -6.45 -8.07
C ILE A 124 -7.55 -7.52 -7.67
N TYR A 125 -6.50 -7.73 -8.48
CA TYR A 125 -5.42 -8.65 -8.15
C TYR A 125 -4.77 -8.31 -6.80
N TRP A 126 -4.36 -7.06 -6.58
CA TRP A 126 -3.77 -6.63 -5.31
C TRP A 126 -4.74 -6.76 -4.13
N THR A 127 -6.03 -6.52 -4.36
CA THR A 127 -7.06 -6.70 -3.34
C THR A 127 -7.21 -8.17 -2.95
N PHE A 128 -7.29 -9.08 -3.93
CA PHE A 128 -7.36 -10.51 -3.67
C PHE A 128 -6.11 -11.05 -2.98
N LEU A 129 -4.93 -10.55 -3.36
CA LEU A 129 -3.68 -10.88 -2.69
C LEU A 129 -3.74 -10.49 -1.20
N GLY A 130 -4.22 -9.27 -0.89
CA GLY A 130 -4.38 -8.81 0.49
C GLY A 130 -5.37 -9.63 1.31
N VAL A 131 -6.47 -10.06 0.69
CA VAL A 131 -7.43 -10.99 1.33
C VAL A 131 -6.79 -12.35 1.59
N PHE A 132 -6.07 -12.90 0.61
CA PHE A 132 -5.39 -14.18 0.75
C PHE A 132 -4.37 -14.15 1.89
N ASP A 133 -3.50 -13.15 1.92
CA ASP A 133 -2.49 -13.01 2.98
C ASP A 133 -3.13 -12.80 4.35
N ALA A 134 -4.22 -12.02 4.45
CA ALA A 134 -4.98 -11.88 5.69
C ALA A 134 -5.55 -13.21 6.20
N VAL A 135 -6.12 -14.02 5.31
CA VAL A 135 -6.65 -15.35 5.64
C VAL A 135 -5.51 -16.23 6.18
N VAL A 136 -4.38 -16.25 5.49
CA VAL A 136 -3.20 -17.02 5.92
C VAL A 136 -2.70 -16.55 7.30
N PHE A 137 -2.61 -15.24 7.55
CA PHE A 137 -2.20 -14.71 8.85
C PHE A 137 -3.18 -15.08 9.97
N PHE A 138 -4.48 -14.95 9.73
CA PHE A 138 -5.51 -15.26 10.72
C PHE A 138 -5.52 -16.76 11.07
N PHE A 139 -5.64 -17.63 10.06
CA PHE A 139 -5.67 -19.08 10.29
C PHE A 139 -4.33 -19.62 10.76
N GLY A 140 -3.21 -19.09 10.27
CA GLY A 140 -1.87 -19.44 10.75
C GLY A 140 -1.72 -19.17 12.25
N ALA A 141 -2.16 -18.00 12.72
CA ALA A 141 -2.18 -17.70 14.15
C ALA A 141 -3.15 -18.61 14.92
N TYR A 142 -4.36 -18.84 14.39
CA TYR A 142 -5.35 -19.71 15.01
C TYR A 142 -4.84 -21.15 15.23
N PHE A 143 -4.24 -21.76 14.20
CA PHE A 143 -3.64 -23.09 14.31
C PHE A 143 -2.46 -23.11 15.28
N LEU A 144 -1.63 -22.06 15.30
CA LEU A 144 -0.54 -21.96 16.24
C LEU A 144 -1.06 -21.95 17.69
N PHE A 145 -2.06 -21.13 18.01
CA PHE A 145 -2.63 -21.05 19.37
C PHE A 145 -3.31 -22.36 19.80
N ASN A 146 -3.99 -23.06 18.90
CA ASN A 146 -4.58 -24.37 19.22
C ASN A 146 -3.52 -25.43 19.54
N ASN A 147 -2.35 -25.39 18.89
CA ASN A 147 -1.27 -26.34 19.13
C ASN A 147 -0.32 -25.96 20.28
N SER A 148 -0.26 -24.68 20.66
CA SER A 148 0.72 -24.15 21.64
C SER A 148 0.11 -23.76 22.99
N THR A 149 -0.96 -24.45 23.42
CA THR A 149 -1.60 -24.27 24.73
C THR A 149 -0.66 -24.50 25.92
N PHE A 150 0.54 -25.03 25.69
CA PHE A 150 1.59 -25.19 26.69
C PHE A 150 2.81 -24.35 26.33
N THR A 151 3.01 -23.23 27.03
CA THR A 151 4.33 -22.61 27.15
C THR A 151 5.29 -23.64 27.78
N SER A 152 6.58 -23.62 27.44
CA SER A 152 7.62 -24.51 28.02
C SER A 152 7.66 -24.53 29.56
N ASN A 153 6.99 -23.58 30.22
CA ASN A 153 6.86 -23.44 31.67
C ASN A 153 5.51 -23.97 32.22
N GLY A 154 4.71 -24.69 31.42
CA GLY A 154 3.44 -25.29 31.82
C GLY A 154 2.28 -24.30 32.05
N GLN A 155 2.49 -23.00 31.85
CA GLN A 155 1.43 -22.01 31.92
C GLN A 155 0.63 -22.00 30.62
N VAL A 156 -0.69 -22.17 30.73
CA VAL A 156 -1.60 -21.81 29.65
C VAL A 156 -1.35 -20.34 29.37
N LYS A 157 -1.05 -20.00 28.12
CA LYS A 157 -0.98 -18.62 27.67
C LYS A 157 -2.41 -18.08 27.73
N THR A 158 -2.84 -17.71 28.93
CA THR A 158 -4.12 -17.06 29.12
C THR A 158 -4.06 -15.83 28.23
N PRO A 159 -5.01 -15.69 27.30
CA PRO A 159 -5.18 -14.39 26.70
C PRO A 159 -5.41 -13.39 27.83
N SER A 160 -5.00 -12.15 27.61
CA SER A 160 -5.19 -11.03 28.53
C SER A 160 -6.58 -11.08 29.21
N PRO A 161 -6.72 -10.53 30.44
CA PRO A 161 -7.90 -10.69 31.34
C PRO A 161 -9.30 -10.42 30.77
N TRP A 162 -9.41 -10.07 29.50
CA TRP A 162 -10.61 -9.80 28.73
C TRP A 162 -11.24 -11.03 28.05
N LEU A 163 -10.50 -12.12 27.88
CA LEU A 163 -11.04 -13.36 27.26
C LEU A 163 -11.90 -14.28 28.15
N PRO A 164 -11.88 -14.25 29.50
CA PRO A 164 -12.79 -15.08 30.30
C PRO A 164 -14.26 -14.67 30.20
N VAL A 165 -14.58 -13.51 29.63
CA VAL A 165 -15.97 -12.99 29.56
C VAL A 165 -16.77 -13.60 28.40
N VAL A 166 -16.12 -14.30 27.46
CA VAL A 166 -16.78 -14.83 26.23
C VAL A 166 -17.20 -16.30 26.34
N LEU A 167 -16.75 -17.03 27.37
CA LEU A 167 -17.16 -18.42 27.62
C LEU A 167 -18.11 -18.54 28.82
N ARG A 168 -18.97 -17.53 29.02
CA ARG A 168 -20.18 -17.63 29.83
C ARG A 168 -21.39 -17.15 29.05
#